data_AF-A0A7C7C048-F1
#
_entry.id   AF-A0A7C7C048-F1
#
_cell.length_a   1.000
_cell.length_b   1.000
_cell.length_c   1.000
_cell.angle_alpha   90.00
_cell.angle_beta   90.00
_cell.angle_gamma   90.00
#
_symmetry.space_group_name_H-M   'P 1'
#
loop_
_entity.id
_entity.type
_entity.pdbx_description
1 polymer ?
#
loop_
_entity_poly.entity_id
_entity_poly.type
_entity_poly.pdbx_seq_one_letter_code
_entity_poly.pdbx_strand_id
1 'polypeptide(L)'
;MFNRRIKPDLITILRNFIWPKMGLKRALKYWLHQISRIPDSTYAISAGMAFGASISFTPFVGLHFILAGLLAWVFRANIIASAIGTIVGNPWTFPLIWIWIYQLGVWMGFGTLDQEQPFQFSNLFGNILTAFLTFDTTYLMKVAWPVLSPMLAGAVPTSIIGWFVIYFLTRFVIKSVERKRLS
;
A
#
# COMPACT_ATOMS: atom_id res chain seq x y z
N MET A 1 -3.76 38.83 9.62
CA MET A 1 -3.01 37.60 9.97
C MET A 1 -2.88 37.51 11.48
N PHE A 2 -3.69 36.69 12.15
CA PHE A 2 -3.60 36.48 13.59
C PHE A 2 -2.49 35.46 13.90
N ASN A 3 -1.31 35.96 14.24
CA ASN A 3 -0.21 35.15 14.74
C ASN A 3 -0.59 34.58 16.11
N ARG A 4 -0.76 33.26 16.22
CA ARG A 4 -0.99 32.60 17.51
C ARG A 4 0.28 32.72 18.36
N ARG A 5 0.16 33.36 19.53
CA ARG A 5 1.27 33.71 20.44
C ARG A 5 1.89 32.53 21.22
N ILE A 6 1.36 31.31 21.11
CA ILE A 6 1.85 30.16 21.89
C ILE A 6 2.02 28.97 20.93
N LYS A 7 3.26 28.52 20.76
CA LYS A 7 3.61 27.33 19.97
C LYS A 7 3.08 26.10 20.73
N PRO A 8 2.28 25.22 20.13
CA PRO A 8 1.84 24.00 20.79
C PRO A 8 3.05 23.11 21.07
N ASP A 9 3.18 22.68 22.32
CA ASP A 9 4.23 21.77 22.78
C ASP A 9 4.17 20.43 22.01
N LEU A 10 5.33 19.84 21.69
CA LEU A 10 5.42 18.61 20.88
C LEU A 10 4.63 17.46 21.50
N ILE A 11 4.64 17.40 22.84
CA ILE A 11 3.88 16.43 23.63
C ILE A 11 2.37 16.63 23.45
N THR A 12 1.92 17.88 23.30
CA THR A 12 0.51 18.21 23.06
C THR A 12 0.07 17.81 21.66
N ILE A 13 0.96 17.89 20.67
CA ILE A 13 0.70 17.41 19.29
C ILE A 13 0.56 15.89 19.27
N LEU A 14 1.52 15.16 19.88
CA LEU A 14 1.49 13.70 20.00
C LEU A 14 0.26 13.22 20.78
N ARG A 15 -0.09 13.86 21.89
CA ARG A 15 -1.26 13.50 22.69
C ARG A 15 -2.57 13.73 21.94
N ASN A 16 -2.69 14.80 21.17
CA ASN A 16 -3.86 15.05 20.32
C ASN A 16 -3.93 14.11 19.10
N PHE A 17 -2.79 13.60 18.64
CA PHE A 17 -2.72 12.60 17.57
C PHE A 17 -3.20 11.23 18.07
N ILE A 18 -2.74 10.81 19.25
CA ILE A 18 -3.10 9.50 19.84
C ILE A 18 -4.53 9.53 20.42
N TRP A 19 -4.95 10.64 21.05
CA TRP A 19 -6.29 10.78 21.62
C TRP A 19 -6.92 12.12 21.21
N PRO A 20 -7.50 12.21 20.00
CA PRO A 20 -8.13 13.43 19.53
C PRO A 20 -9.31 13.78 20.45
N LYS A 21 -9.25 14.93 21.13
CA LYS A 21 -10.28 15.43 22.05
C LYS A 21 -11.70 15.50 21.45
N MET A 22 -11.83 15.42 20.13
CA MET A 22 -13.11 15.41 19.39
C MET A 22 -13.69 14.00 19.14
N GLY A 23 -12.98 12.93 19.51
CA GLY A 23 -13.37 11.53 19.28
C GLY A 23 -12.96 11.01 17.90
N LEU A 24 -12.41 9.79 17.85
CA LEU A 24 -11.92 9.13 16.63
C LEU A 24 -12.91 9.24 15.46
N LYS A 25 -14.22 9.07 15.72
CA LYS A 25 -15.28 9.15 14.71
C LYS A 25 -15.41 10.54 14.06
N ARG A 26 -15.24 11.63 14.82
CA ARG A 26 -15.29 13.00 14.29
C ARG A 26 -13.98 13.39 13.62
N ALA A 27 -12.84 12.93 14.14
CA ALA A 27 -11.55 13.10 13.46
C ALA A 27 -11.58 12.42 12.08
N LEU A 28 -12.04 11.16 12.02
CA LEU A 28 -12.24 10.43 10.76
C LEU A 28 -13.18 11.20 9.82
N LYS A 29 -14.31 11.71 10.33
CA LYS A 29 -15.27 12.51 9.55
C LYS A 29 -14.65 13.79 9.00
N TYR A 30 -13.82 14.49 9.78
CA TYR A 30 -13.14 15.71 9.35
C TYR A 30 -12.08 15.43 8.28
N TRP A 31 -11.28 14.37 8.47
CA TRP A 31 -10.33 13.88 7.46
C TRP A 31 -11.02 13.47 6.15
N LEU A 32 -12.14 12.73 6.23
CA LEU A 32 -12.99 12.39 5.08
C LEU A 32 -13.56 13.64 4.40
N HIS A 33 -13.94 14.67 5.16
CA HIS A 33 -14.40 15.94 4.60
C HIS A 33 -13.30 16.70 3.86
N GLN A 34 -12.07 16.66 4.37
CA GLN A 34 -10.93 17.33 3.76
C GLN A 34 -10.47 16.63 2.48
N ILE A 35 -10.46 15.29 2.46
CA ILE A 35 -10.17 14.49 1.25
C ILE A 35 -11.21 14.75 0.15
N SER A 36 -12.48 14.94 0.51
CA SER A 36 -13.57 15.21 -0.43
C SER A 36 -13.56 16.62 -1.04
N ARG A 37 -12.71 17.53 -0.55
CA ARG A 37 -12.50 18.87 -1.14
C ARG A 37 -11.35 18.91 -2.16
N ILE A 38 -10.63 17.80 -2.34
CA ILE A 38 -9.68 17.68 -3.43
C ILE A 38 -10.50 17.69 -4.73
N PRO A 39 -10.25 18.61 -5.68
CA PRO A 39 -11.03 18.79 -6.91
C PRO A 39 -10.77 17.68 -7.93
N ASP A 40 -10.59 16.45 -7.46
CA ASP A 40 -10.42 15.28 -8.29
C ASP A 40 -11.70 14.48 -8.33
N SER A 41 -12.01 13.96 -9.51
CA SER A 41 -13.18 13.12 -9.71
C SER A 41 -13.19 11.94 -8.73
N THR A 42 -14.38 11.48 -8.31
CA THR A 42 -14.55 10.25 -7.50
C THR A 42 -13.79 9.07 -8.11
N TYR A 43 -13.69 9.04 -9.45
CA TYR A 43 -12.86 8.12 -10.21
C TYR A 43 -11.37 8.24 -9.86
N ALA A 44 -10.78 9.43 -9.98
CA ALA A 44 -9.35 9.65 -9.77
C ALA A 44 -8.90 9.28 -8.35
N ILE A 45 -9.71 9.56 -7.32
CA ILE A 45 -9.42 9.17 -5.93
C ILE A 45 -9.52 7.65 -5.76
N SER A 46 -10.58 7.02 -6.28
CA SER A 46 -10.81 5.57 -6.14
C SER A 46 -9.75 4.77 -6.90
N ALA A 47 -9.41 5.19 -8.12
CA ALA A 47 -8.36 4.58 -8.93
C ALA A 47 -6.99 4.77 -8.28
N GLY A 48 -6.70 5.96 -7.73
CA GLY A 48 -5.46 6.22 -7.00
C GLY A 48 -5.29 5.26 -5.83
N MET A 49 -6.27 5.20 -4.93
CA MET A 49 -6.26 4.25 -3.80
C MET A 49 -6.10 2.80 -4.25
N ALA A 50 -6.78 2.40 -5.32
CA ALA A 50 -6.69 1.05 -5.88
C ALA A 50 -5.28 0.73 -6.39
N PHE A 51 -4.62 1.65 -7.10
CA PHE A 51 -3.23 1.46 -7.56
C PHE A 51 -2.25 1.36 -6.39
N GLY A 52 -2.42 2.18 -5.36
CA GLY A 52 -1.62 2.10 -4.14
C GLY A 52 -1.71 0.74 -3.47
N ALA A 53 -2.94 0.26 -3.26
CA ALA A 53 -3.18 -1.03 -2.63
C ALA A 53 -2.77 -2.21 -3.51
N SER A 54 -2.95 -2.14 -4.83
CA SER A 54 -2.58 -3.22 -5.74
C SER A 54 -1.06 -3.45 -5.77
N ILE A 55 -0.28 -2.37 -5.74
CA ILE A 55 1.18 -2.45 -5.74
C ILE A 55 1.71 -3.01 -4.41
N SER A 56 1.01 -2.79 -3.30
CA SER A 56 1.34 -3.42 -2.00
C SER A 56 1.36 -4.94 -2.02
N PHE A 57 0.71 -5.58 -3.00
CA PHE A 57 0.78 -7.03 -3.20
C PHE A 57 1.99 -7.49 -4.00
N THR A 58 2.80 -6.56 -4.52
CA THR A 58 4.03 -6.90 -5.24
C THR A 58 5.21 -7.06 -4.27
N PRO A 59 6.20 -7.91 -4.59
CA PRO A 59 7.37 -8.11 -3.73
C PRO A 59 8.36 -6.92 -3.75
N PHE A 60 8.02 -5.77 -4.35
CA PHE A 60 8.96 -4.65 -4.57
C PHE A 60 9.10 -3.71 -3.37
N VAL A 61 9.61 -4.22 -2.26
CA VAL A 61 9.80 -3.48 -0.99
C VAL A 61 10.61 -2.20 -1.21
N GLY A 62 10.13 -1.07 -0.68
CA GLY A 62 10.75 0.25 -0.86
C GLY A 62 10.33 1.01 -2.13
N LEU A 63 10.00 0.32 -3.23
CA LEU A 63 9.58 0.97 -4.48
C LEU A 63 8.06 1.20 -4.60
N HIS A 64 7.28 0.68 -3.66
CA HIS A 64 5.82 0.74 -3.65
C HIS A 64 5.26 2.15 -3.86
N PHE A 65 5.77 3.15 -3.13
CA PHE A 65 5.30 4.54 -3.26
C PHE A 65 5.59 5.13 -4.64
N ILE A 66 6.77 4.80 -5.20
CA ILE A 66 7.21 5.29 -6.51
C ILE A 66 6.36 4.64 -7.60
N LEU A 67 6.23 3.31 -7.58
CA LEU A 67 5.41 2.56 -8.53
C LEU A 67 3.94 3.00 -8.43
N ALA A 68 3.42 3.25 -7.23
CA ALA A 68 2.03 3.69 -7.03
C ALA A 68 1.79 5.10 -7.51
N GLY A 69 2.75 5.99 -7.30
CA GLY A 69 2.72 7.33 -7.88
C GLY A 69 2.80 7.28 -9.41
N LEU A 70 3.65 6.42 -9.97
CA LEU A 70 3.85 6.29 -11.40
C LEU A 70 2.62 5.71 -12.10
N LEU A 71 2.02 4.63 -11.58
CA LEU A 71 0.76 4.11 -12.12
C LEU A 71 -0.36 5.16 -11.99
N ALA A 72 -0.48 5.82 -10.84
CA ALA A 72 -1.48 6.86 -10.67
C ALA A 72 -1.30 7.99 -11.69
N TRP A 73 -0.06 8.41 -11.94
CA TRP A 73 0.25 9.45 -12.92
C TRP A 73 -0.10 9.02 -14.35
N VAL A 74 0.30 7.81 -14.77
CA VAL A 74 0.01 7.26 -16.11
C VAL A 74 -1.50 7.18 -16.37
N PHE A 75 -2.26 6.70 -15.39
CA PHE A 75 -3.72 6.56 -15.50
C PHE A 75 -4.49 7.83 -15.13
N ARG A 76 -3.81 8.97 -14.94
CA ARG A 76 -4.40 10.26 -14.51
C ARG A 76 -5.28 10.14 -13.27
N ALA A 77 -4.87 9.26 -12.35
CA ALA A 77 -5.46 9.09 -11.03
C ALA A 77 -4.73 9.98 -10.00
N ASN A 78 -5.33 10.12 -8.81
CA ASN A 78 -4.78 10.99 -7.79
C ASN A 78 -3.56 10.33 -7.11
N ILE A 79 -2.40 10.97 -7.23
CA ILE A 79 -1.12 10.49 -6.68
C ILE A 79 -1.12 10.49 -5.14
N ILE A 80 -1.77 11.47 -4.50
CA ILE A 80 -1.91 11.50 -3.04
C ILE A 80 -2.77 10.32 -2.57
N ALA A 81 -3.85 10.02 -3.28
CA ALA A 81 -4.71 8.89 -2.99
C ALA A 81 -3.97 7.55 -3.19
N SER A 82 -3.07 7.45 -4.17
CA SER A 82 -2.25 6.24 -4.32
C SER A 82 -1.24 6.06 -3.19
N ALA A 83 -0.61 7.13 -2.73
CA ALA A 83 0.25 7.09 -1.54
C ALA A 83 -0.52 6.72 -0.25
N ILE A 84 -1.81 7.04 -0.15
CA ILE A 84 -2.66 6.57 0.95
C ILE A 84 -3.02 5.09 0.76
N GLY A 85 -3.28 4.67 -0.48
CA GLY A 85 -3.61 3.28 -0.82
C GLY A 85 -2.50 2.29 -0.45
N THR A 86 -1.23 2.72 -0.48
CA THR A 86 -0.10 1.85 -0.09
C THR A 86 -0.10 1.48 1.39
N ILE A 87 -0.89 2.15 2.25
CA ILE A 87 -1.03 1.79 3.68
C ILE A 87 -1.54 0.35 3.87
N VAL A 88 -2.21 -0.21 2.86
CA VAL A 88 -2.61 -1.62 2.83
C VAL A 88 -1.38 -2.55 2.92
N GLY A 89 -0.26 -2.17 2.30
CA GLY A 89 1.05 -2.81 2.44
C GLY A 89 1.90 -2.11 3.46
N ASN A 90 1.74 -2.46 4.72
CA ASN A 90 2.50 -1.93 5.83
C ASN A 90 3.46 -3.04 6.35
N PRO A 91 4.47 -2.69 7.17
CA PRO A 91 5.45 -3.64 7.68
C PRO A 91 4.86 -4.88 8.37
N TRP A 92 3.65 -4.77 8.92
CA TRP A 92 2.98 -5.87 9.60
C TRP A 92 2.12 -6.74 8.66
N THR A 93 1.63 -6.21 7.54
CA THR A 93 0.86 -6.97 6.53
C THR A 93 1.77 -7.63 5.51
N PHE A 94 2.98 -7.11 5.25
CA PHE A 94 3.89 -7.68 4.26
C PHE A 94 4.24 -9.15 4.48
N PRO A 95 4.56 -9.63 5.70
CA PRO A 95 4.84 -11.06 5.91
C PRO A 95 3.65 -11.95 5.51
N LEU A 96 2.42 -11.52 5.81
CA LEU A 96 1.20 -12.25 5.44
C LEU A 96 0.99 -12.24 3.92
N ILE A 97 1.15 -11.07 3.29
CA ILE A 97 1.03 -10.91 1.84
C ILE A 97 2.06 -11.77 1.12
N TRP A 98 3.31 -11.83 1.60
CA TRP A 98 4.38 -12.61 0.98
C TRP A 98 4.13 -14.11 1.04
N ILE A 99 3.70 -14.62 2.19
CA ILE A 99 3.29 -16.02 2.33
C ILE A 99 2.15 -16.32 1.35
N TRP A 100 1.16 -15.44 1.27
CA TRP A 100 0.02 -15.60 0.37
C TRP A 100 0.44 -15.64 -1.10
N ILE A 101 1.15 -14.63 -1.61
CA ILE A 101 1.53 -14.56 -3.02
C ILE A 101 2.55 -15.64 -3.40
N TYR A 102 3.43 -16.04 -2.47
CA TYR A 102 4.34 -17.16 -2.70
C TYR A 102 3.58 -18.47 -2.84
N GLN A 103 2.69 -18.79 -1.89
CA GLN A 103 1.86 -19.99 -1.96
C GLN A 103 0.98 -20.01 -3.21
N LEU A 104 0.40 -18.86 -3.57
CA LEU A 104 -0.40 -18.73 -4.79
C LEU A 104 0.47 -18.99 -6.03
N GLY A 105 1.69 -18.45 -6.08
CA GLY A 105 2.64 -18.69 -7.17
C GLY A 105 3.09 -20.14 -7.29
N VAL A 106 3.37 -20.80 -6.15
CA VAL A 106 3.69 -22.23 -6.12
C VAL A 106 2.50 -23.05 -6.59
N TRP A 107 1.28 -22.71 -6.14
CA TRP A 107 0.05 -23.35 -6.60
C TRP A 107 -0.19 -23.17 -8.11
N MET A 108 0.21 -22.03 -8.68
CA MET A 108 0.18 -21.78 -10.12
C MET A 108 1.29 -22.53 -10.90
N GLY A 109 2.18 -23.26 -10.23
CA GLY A 109 3.25 -24.05 -10.86
C GLY A 109 4.56 -23.29 -11.09
N PHE A 110 4.73 -22.10 -10.51
CA PHE A 110 5.94 -21.27 -10.67
C PHE A 110 6.99 -21.44 -9.56
N GLY A 111 6.86 -22.46 -8.71
CA GLY A 111 7.80 -22.74 -7.62
C GLY A 111 7.78 -24.20 -7.17
N THR A 112 8.79 -24.57 -6.37
CA THR A 112 8.99 -25.92 -5.85
C THR A 112 8.60 -25.97 -4.36
N LEU A 113 7.85 -27.00 -3.96
CA LEU A 113 7.42 -27.22 -2.57
C LEU A 113 8.57 -27.62 -1.61
N ASP A 114 9.77 -27.89 -2.14
CA ASP A 114 10.92 -28.44 -1.39
C ASP A 114 11.65 -27.46 -0.47
N GLN A 115 11.15 -26.25 -0.25
CA GLN A 115 11.80 -25.30 0.68
C GLN A 115 11.29 -25.52 2.11
N GLU A 116 11.91 -26.47 2.81
CA GLU A 116 11.71 -26.77 4.25
C GLU A 116 12.22 -25.66 5.20
N GLN A 117 12.81 -24.58 4.68
CA GLN A 117 13.33 -23.51 5.51
C GLN A 117 12.20 -22.59 5.98
N PRO A 118 12.13 -22.26 7.29
CA PRO A 118 11.20 -21.23 7.76
C PRO A 118 11.58 -19.92 7.07
N PHE A 119 10.72 -19.44 6.16
CA PHE A 119 10.98 -18.23 5.38
C PHE A 119 11.15 -17.02 6.29
N GLN A 120 12.41 -16.68 6.59
CA GLN A 120 12.77 -15.40 7.20
C GLN A 120 12.82 -14.34 6.10
N PHE A 121 11.66 -13.95 5.59
CA PHE A 121 11.54 -13.00 4.48
C PHE A 121 12.28 -11.68 4.76
N SER A 122 12.35 -11.22 6.00
CA SER A 122 13.10 -10.01 6.38
C SER A 122 14.58 -10.10 5.99
N ASN A 123 15.21 -11.24 6.29
CA ASN A 123 16.63 -11.49 5.99
C ASN A 123 16.84 -11.75 4.50
N LEU A 124 15.91 -12.47 3.86
CA LEU A 124 15.96 -12.71 2.42
C LEU A 124 15.88 -11.39 1.63
N PHE A 125 14.91 -10.53 1.93
CA PHE A 125 14.79 -9.23 1.25
C PHE A 125 15.96 -8.30 1.54
N GLY A 126 16.50 -8.32 2.76
CA GLY A 126 17.73 -7.60 3.10
C GLY A 126 18.90 -8.05 2.23
N ASN A 127 19.09 -9.36 2.10
CA ASN A 127 20.16 -9.95 1.29
C ASN A 127 19.95 -9.76 -0.22
N ILE A 128 18.71 -9.75 -0.69
CA ILE A 128 18.37 -9.42 -2.09
C ILE A 128 18.74 -7.97 -2.39
N LEU A 129 18.44 -7.04 -1.47
CA LEU A 129 18.78 -5.63 -1.64
C LEU A 129 20.30 -5.41 -1.64
N THR A 130 21.05 -6.06 -0.74
CA THR A 130 22.51 -5.96 -0.73
C THR A 130 23.13 -6.59 -1.97
N ALA A 131 22.64 -7.74 -2.43
CA ALA A 131 23.06 -8.36 -3.68
C ALA A 131 22.78 -7.47 -4.90
N PHE A 132 21.64 -6.77 -4.92
CA PHE A 132 21.32 -5.80 -5.97
C PHE A 132 22.28 -4.60 -5.97
N LEU A 133 22.61 -4.05 -4.80
CA LEU A 133 23.54 -2.92 -4.67
C LEU A 133 25.00 -3.31 -4.97
N THR A 134 25.38 -4.56 -4.71
CA THR A 134 26.74 -5.10 -4.94
C THR A 134 26.90 -5.76 -6.31
N PHE A 135 25.84 -5.79 -7.13
CA PHE A 135 25.79 -6.49 -8.43
C PHE A 135 26.19 -7.97 -8.35
N ASP A 136 25.86 -8.66 -7.24
CA ASP A 136 26.07 -10.10 -7.11
C ASP A 136 25.01 -10.88 -7.90
N THR A 137 25.33 -11.09 -9.18
CA THR A 137 24.47 -11.82 -10.13
C THR A 137 24.28 -13.28 -9.74
N THR A 138 25.23 -13.88 -9.01
CA THR A 138 25.15 -15.29 -8.60
C THR A 138 24.07 -15.47 -7.54
N TYR A 139 24.06 -14.59 -6.53
CA TYR A 139 23.02 -14.61 -5.50
C TYR A 139 21.63 -14.29 -6.08
N LEU A 140 21.54 -13.29 -6.95
CA LEU A 140 20.27 -12.90 -7.59
C LEU A 140 19.66 -14.04 -8.42
N MET A 141 20.47 -14.75 -9.21
CA MET A 141 19.95 -15.81 -10.08
C MET A 141 19.71 -17.13 -9.35
N LYS A 142 20.54 -17.49 -8.36
CA LYS A 142 20.44 -18.80 -7.70
C LYS A 142 19.57 -18.79 -6.44
N VAL A 143 19.47 -17.66 -5.76
CA VAL A 143 18.76 -17.56 -4.47
C VAL A 143 17.54 -16.65 -4.59
N ALA A 144 17.67 -15.47 -5.19
CA ALA A 144 16.55 -14.54 -5.30
C ALA A 144 15.52 -14.99 -6.33
N TRP A 145 15.94 -15.42 -7.52
CA TRP A 145 15.04 -15.77 -8.62
C TRP A 145 14.04 -16.89 -8.28
N PRO A 146 14.43 -18.02 -7.65
CA PRO A 146 13.49 -19.08 -7.29
C PRO A 146 12.41 -18.67 -6.28
N VAL A 147 12.66 -17.61 -5.49
CA VAL A 147 11.71 -17.07 -4.52
C VAL A 147 10.88 -15.96 -5.16
N LEU A 148 11.50 -15.07 -5.94
CA LEU A 148 10.82 -13.97 -6.61
C LEU A 148 9.90 -14.45 -7.73
N SER A 149 10.25 -15.49 -8.48
CA SER A 149 9.41 -15.98 -9.59
C SER A 149 8.01 -16.42 -9.16
N PRO A 150 7.81 -17.30 -8.14
CA PRO A 150 6.47 -17.62 -7.67
C PRO A 150 5.79 -16.39 -7.05
N MET A 151 6.51 -15.55 -6.29
CA MET A 151 5.89 -14.35 -5.70
C MET A 151 5.37 -13.38 -6.76
N LEU A 152 6.10 -13.17 -7.86
CA LEU A 152 5.66 -12.34 -8.97
C LEU A 152 4.47 -12.96 -9.68
N ALA A 153 4.51 -14.28 -9.93
CA ALA A 153 3.40 -15.00 -10.55
C ALA A 153 2.12 -14.88 -9.72
N GLY A 154 2.20 -15.03 -8.39
CA GLY A 154 1.06 -14.88 -7.48
C GLY A 154 0.64 -13.44 -7.21
N ALA A 155 1.56 -12.48 -7.34
CA ALA A 155 1.27 -11.06 -7.17
C ALA A 155 0.42 -10.51 -8.34
N VAL A 156 0.59 -11.00 -9.57
CA VAL A 156 -0.21 -10.54 -10.73
C VAL A 156 -1.72 -10.71 -10.51
N PRO A 157 -2.27 -11.91 -10.24
CA PRO A 157 -3.70 -12.07 -10.01
C PRO A 157 -4.15 -11.36 -8.74
N THR A 158 -3.36 -11.41 -7.67
CA THR A 158 -3.70 -10.78 -6.38
C THR A 158 -3.81 -9.26 -6.51
N SER A 159 -2.87 -8.63 -7.22
CA SER A 159 -2.87 -7.18 -7.45
C SER A 159 -4.03 -6.73 -8.33
N ILE A 160 -4.39 -7.50 -9.37
CA ILE A 160 -5.55 -7.22 -10.22
C ILE A 160 -6.84 -7.29 -9.38
N ILE A 161 -7.04 -8.38 -8.64
CA ILE A 161 -8.22 -8.56 -7.78
C ILE A 161 -8.27 -7.46 -6.71
N GLY A 162 -7.14 -7.21 -6.05
CA GLY A 162 -7.00 -6.17 -5.04
C GLY A 162 -7.34 -4.79 -5.58
N TRP A 163 -6.92 -4.48 -6.82
CA TRP A 163 -7.26 -3.23 -7.50
C TRP A 163 -8.78 -3.08 -7.63
N PHE A 164 -9.47 -4.08 -8.19
CA PHE A 164 -10.93 -4.02 -8.35
C PHE A 164 -11.64 -3.88 -7.00
N VAL A 165 -11.27 -4.70 -6.01
CA VAL A 165 -11.88 -4.69 -4.68
C VAL A 165 -11.75 -3.30 -4.04
N ILE A 166 -10.54 -2.74 -4.01
CA ILE A 166 -10.30 -1.43 -3.39
C ILE A 166 -10.93 -0.30 -4.20
N TYR A 167 -10.94 -0.38 -5.53
CA TYR A 167 -11.61 0.58 -6.39
C TYR A 167 -13.10 0.67 -6.07
N PHE A 168 -13.80 -0.48 -6.05
CA PHE A 168 -15.23 -0.51 -5.77
C PHE A 168 -15.54 -0.09 -4.32
N LEU A 169 -14.75 -0.55 -3.35
CA LEU A 169 -14.90 -0.20 -1.95
C LEU A 169 -14.75 1.32 -1.75
N THR A 170 -13.69 1.91 -2.29
CA THR A 170 -13.42 3.35 -2.18
C THR A 170 -14.54 4.15 -2.85
N ARG A 171 -14.95 3.75 -4.06
CA ARG A 171 -16.04 4.40 -4.78
C ARG A 171 -17.36 4.33 -4.02
N PHE A 172 -17.66 3.19 -3.39
CA PHE A 172 -18.86 3.02 -2.57
C PHE A 172 -18.85 3.94 -1.35
N VAL A 173 -17.71 4.02 -0.66
CA VAL A 173 -17.54 4.90 0.52
C VAL A 173 -17.72 6.36 0.13
N ILE A 174 -17.08 6.83 -0.95
CA ILE A 174 -17.19 8.23 -1.39
C ILE A 174 -18.65 8.56 -1.77
N LYS A 175 -19.31 7.71 -2.57
CA LYS A 175 -20.72 7.91 -2.95
C LYS A 175 -21.68 7.89 -1.76
N SER A 176 -21.37 7.12 -0.71
CA SER A 176 -22.16 7.08 0.53
C SER A 176 -22.04 8.38 1.31
N VAL A 177 -20.82 8.95 1.35
CA VAL A 177 -20.56 10.24 2.00
C VAL A 177 -21.23 11.39 1.23
N GLU A 178 -21.18 11.39 -0.10
CA GLU A 178 -21.84 12.40 -0.94
C GLU A 178 -23.37 12.40 -0.74
N ARG A 179 -24.00 11.22 -0.72
CA ARG A 179 -25.46 11.11 -0.49
C ARG A 179 -25.91 11.68 0.85
N LYS A 180 -25.12 11.49 1.91
CA LYS A 180 -25.42 12.05 3.25
C LYS A 180 -25.19 13.56 3.37
N ARG A 181 -24.61 14.21 2.37
CA ARG A 181 -24.48 15.68 2.35
C ARG A 181 -25.65 16.36 1.66
N LEU A 182 -26.39 15.63 0.83
CA LEU A 182 -27.54 16.14 0.05
C LEU A 182 -28.89 15.85 0.73
N SER A 183 -28.90 15.06 1.80
CA SER A 183 -30.04 14.81 2.70
C SER A 183 -29.93 15.65 3.95
#